data_AF-A0A067GI38-F1
#
_entry.id   AF-A0A067GI38-F1
#
_cell.length_a   1.000
_cell.length_b   1.000
_cell.length_c   1.000
_cell.angle_alpha   90.00
_cell.angle_beta   90.00
_cell.angle_gamma   90.00
#
_symmetry.space_group_name_H-M   'P 1'
#
loop_
_entity.id
_entity.type
_entity.pdbx_description
1 polymer ?
#
loop_
_entity_poly.entity_id
_entity_poly.type
_entity_poly.pdbx_seq_one_letter_code
_entity_poly.pdbx_strand_id
1 'polypeptide(L)'
;MGYVKWKFLHRLFSSALQVLATQAMFRAIGIGHSHSLPAAAALNWVMKDGLGRLCRCIYTASLASAFDTNLKRVRFLTSVMFSLSIGVELLTPVFPQYFLLLASLANIAKQISLACYLATGSAVHRSFAVADNLGEISAKAQIQTVCFDNLGLMLAASLNMLLKNNQRLQAGLPFVVYPIFSAIDLLGIYQALKHVHLQTLTKDRLEIILDKWIESGHVPSPAEVSKDEGIDFLWSKGRQMWPIRIGCINPKGQIPKLSMMAMQSLSGEDYYFMCMEIFCRGLARKGQLGILLCLREGASSTDIILGMLQACYVRKALQLSSWWMNMVVAGDVSDLVLNEWFKLNEDSKQCAKRDMCLLNEQMSGLGWAMKNILLSTQERVRYSFVDD
;
A
#
# COMPACT_ATOMS: atom_id res chain seq x y z
N MET A 1 -5.57 13.63 18.54
CA MET A 1 -5.42 12.80 19.76
C MET A 1 -5.46 11.29 19.47
N GLY A 2 -6.40 10.77 18.67
CA GLY A 2 -6.54 9.32 18.42
C GLY A 2 -5.27 8.62 17.91
N TYR A 3 -4.61 9.18 16.89
CA TYR A 3 -3.37 8.63 16.32
C TYR A 3 -2.27 8.36 17.37
N VAL A 4 -2.01 9.33 18.25
CA VAL A 4 -0.94 9.23 19.26
C VAL A 4 -1.26 8.16 20.30
N LYS A 5 -2.53 8.02 20.71
CA LYS A 5 -2.96 6.97 21.66
C LYS A 5 -2.71 5.57 21.10
N TRP A 6 -3.07 5.34 19.84
CA TRP A 6 -2.86 4.05 19.19
C TRP A 6 -1.39 3.80 18.83
N LYS A 7 -0.65 4.85 18.45
CA LYS A 7 0.81 4.79 18.28
C LYS A 7 1.52 4.44 19.59
N PHE A 8 1.06 4.97 20.72
CA PHE A 8 1.57 4.62 22.04
C PHE A 8 1.45 3.13 22.31
N LEU A 9 0.24 2.56 22.16
CA LEU A 9 0.03 1.11 22.33
C LEU A 9 0.93 0.30 21.40
N HIS A 10 0.92 0.61 20.10
CA HIS A 10 1.80 -0.04 19.11
C HIS A 10 3.26 -0.03 19.55
N ARG A 11 3.86 1.14 19.82
CA ARG A 11 5.28 1.25 20.18
C ARG A 11 5.62 0.59 21.52
N LEU A 12 4.75 0.75 22.52
CA LEU A 12 4.94 0.15 23.85
C LEU A 12 5.06 -1.38 23.76
N PHE A 13 4.07 -2.04 23.13
CA PHE A 13 4.02 -3.49 23.04
C PHE A 13 5.06 -4.04 22.04
N SER A 14 5.28 -3.35 20.91
CA SER A 14 6.31 -3.75 19.94
C SER A 14 7.71 -3.70 20.56
N SER A 15 8.03 -2.67 21.35
CA SER A 15 9.30 -2.57 22.07
C SER A 15 9.44 -3.66 23.12
N ALA A 16 8.39 -3.88 23.94
CA ALA A 16 8.41 -4.94 24.95
C ALA A 16 8.63 -6.34 24.33
N LEU A 17 7.96 -6.63 23.21
CA LEU A 17 8.12 -7.86 22.43
C LEU A 17 9.56 -8.03 21.91
N GLN A 18 10.18 -6.98 21.39
CA GLN A 18 11.56 -7.03 20.91
C GLN A 18 12.55 -7.39 22.03
N VAL A 19 12.34 -6.85 23.23
CA VAL A 19 13.19 -7.14 24.39
C VAL A 19 13.04 -8.61 24.81
N LEU A 20 11.81 -9.11 24.89
CA LEU A 20 11.54 -10.52 25.19
C LEU A 20 12.15 -11.46 24.14
N ALA A 21 12.06 -11.10 22.86
CA ALA A 21 12.64 -11.85 21.75
C ALA A 21 14.18 -11.90 21.83
N THR A 22 14.79 -10.75 22.08
CA THR A 22 16.25 -10.62 22.23
C THR A 22 16.74 -11.44 23.42
N GLN A 23 16.01 -11.44 24.54
CA GLN A 23 16.35 -12.26 25.69
C GLN A 23 16.22 -13.76 25.39
N ALA A 24 15.17 -14.18 24.69
CA ALA A 24 15.02 -15.57 24.26
C ALA A 24 16.22 -15.98 23.37
N MET A 25 16.59 -15.13 22.42
CA MET A 25 17.76 -15.36 21.57
C MET A 25 19.06 -15.50 22.38
N PHE A 26 19.28 -14.66 23.40
CA PHE A 26 20.44 -14.81 24.29
C PHE A 26 20.43 -16.11 25.09
N ARG A 27 19.27 -16.58 25.54
CA ARG A 27 19.15 -17.90 26.19
C ARG A 27 19.48 -19.03 25.23
N ALA A 28 19.01 -18.97 23.98
CA ALA A 28 19.32 -19.98 22.97
C ALA A 28 20.83 -20.10 22.74
N ILE A 29 21.55 -18.97 22.70
CA ILE A 29 23.02 -18.93 22.59
C ILE A 29 23.67 -19.52 23.85
N GLY A 30 23.22 -19.10 25.04
CA GLY A 30 23.78 -19.58 26.31
C GLY A 30 23.59 -21.08 26.55
N ILE A 31 22.55 -21.68 25.95
CA ILE A 31 22.26 -23.13 26.03
C ILE A 31 22.98 -23.91 24.93
N GLY A 32 23.19 -23.34 23.74
CA GLY A 32 23.74 -24.05 22.58
C GLY A 32 25.26 -23.99 22.39
N HIS A 33 25.98 -23.09 23.09
CA HIS A 33 27.37 -22.75 22.77
C HIS A 33 28.32 -22.68 23.98
N SER A 34 28.14 -23.54 24.98
CA SER A 34 29.07 -23.65 26.13
C SER A 34 30.54 -23.89 25.75
N HIS A 35 30.85 -24.22 24.48
CA HIS A 35 32.20 -24.53 23.99
C HIS A 35 32.64 -23.85 22.67
N SER A 36 31.87 -22.94 22.03
CA SER A 36 32.35 -22.31 20.79
C SER A 36 33.26 -21.11 21.02
N LEU A 37 34.32 -21.04 20.23
CA LEU A 37 35.20 -19.87 20.13
C LEU A 37 34.39 -18.57 19.97
N PRO A 38 34.65 -17.52 20.76
CA PRO A 38 34.00 -16.20 20.64
C PRO A 38 33.97 -15.64 19.21
N ALA A 39 34.97 -15.98 18.40
CA ALA A 39 35.04 -15.63 16.98
C ALA A 39 33.92 -16.23 16.13
N ALA A 40 33.52 -17.48 16.36
CA ALA A 40 32.44 -18.14 15.62
C ALA A 40 31.07 -17.52 15.96
N ALA A 41 30.86 -17.18 17.24
CA ALA A 41 29.67 -16.44 17.67
C ALA A 41 29.62 -15.05 17.04
N ALA A 42 30.74 -14.31 17.00
CA ALA A 42 30.83 -13.01 16.35
C ALA A 42 30.53 -13.09 14.84
N LEU A 43 31.08 -14.09 14.13
CA LEU A 43 30.80 -14.32 12.71
C LEU A 43 29.31 -14.61 12.45
N ASN A 44 28.67 -15.42 13.30
CA ASN A 44 27.23 -15.69 13.19
C ASN A 44 26.39 -14.41 13.34
N TRP A 45 26.78 -13.51 14.24
CA TRP A 45 26.13 -12.20 14.40
C TRP A 45 26.33 -11.29 13.19
N VAL A 46 27.56 -11.21 12.67
CA VAL A 46 27.86 -10.43 11.47
C VAL A 46 27.10 -10.96 10.27
N MET A 47 27.01 -12.28 10.09
CA MET A 47 26.26 -12.89 8.99
C MET A 47 24.76 -12.62 9.10
N LYS A 48 24.18 -12.80 10.30
CA LYS A 48 22.77 -12.47 10.57
C LYS A 48 22.46 -11.00 10.26
N ASP A 49 23.28 -10.07 10.76
CA ASP A 49 23.05 -8.63 10.61
C ASP A 49 23.39 -8.10 9.22
N GLY A 50 24.47 -8.61 8.63
CA GLY A 50 24.89 -8.30 7.26
C GLY A 50 23.81 -8.72 6.26
N LEU A 51 23.34 -9.96 6.34
CA LEU A 51 22.28 -10.46 5.45
C LEU A 51 20.98 -9.66 5.60
N GLY A 52 20.55 -9.39 6.84
CA GLY A 52 19.36 -8.57 7.09
C GLY A 52 19.47 -7.16 6.48
N ARG A 53 20.63 -6.50 6.60
CA ARG A 53 20.88 -5.19 6.00
C ARG A 53 20.94 -5.23 4.47
N LEU A 54 21.56 -6.26 3.88
CA LEU A 54 21.59 -6.45 2.42
C LEU A 54 20.19 -6.69 1.86
N CYS A 55 19.40 -7.58 2.48
CA CYS A 55 18.01 -7.81 2.08
C CYS A 55 17.18 -6.53 2.18
N ARG A 56 17.39 -5.71 3.21
CA ARG A 56 16.75 -4.40 3.33
C ARG A 56 17.08 -3.48 2.16
N CYS A 57 18.34 -3.41 1.74
CA CYS A 57 18.75 -2.60 0.60
C CYS A 57 18.08 -3.08 -0.70
N ILE A 58 18.14 -4.38 -0.97
CA ILE A 58 17.54 -4.98 -2.17
C ILE A 58 16.03 -4.75 -2.19
N TYR A 59 15.34 -4.98 -1.07
CA TYR A 59 13.90 -4.79 -0.94
C TYR A 59 13.48 -3.33 -1.12
N THR A 60 14.23 -2.40 -0.52
CA THR A 60 13.94 -0.97 -0.66
C THR A 60 14.15 -0.51 -2.10
N ALA A 61 15.20 -0.99 -2.77
CA ALA A 61 15.48 -0.66 -4.16
C ALA A 61 14.43 -1.23 -5.12
N SER A 62 13.95 -2.45 -4.89
CA SER A 62 13.00 -3.11 -5.79
C SER A 62 11.55 -2.67 -5.58
N LEU A 63 11.17 -2.29 -4.36
CA LEU A 63 9.77 -2.05 -3.99
C LEU A 63 9.45 -0.60 -3.60
N ALA A 64 10.38 0.34 -3.79
CA ALA A 64 10.20 1.75 -3.48
C ALA A 64 8.91 2.33 -4.07
N SER A 65 8.61 2.04 -5.34
CA SER A 65 7.43 2.59 -6.03
C SER A 65 6.09 2.06 -5.50
N ALA A 66 6.08 0.89 -4.85
CA ALA A 66 4.87 0.32 -4.27
C ALA A 66 4.49 0.99 -2.94
N PHE A 67 5.46 1.56 -2.21
CA PHE A 67 5.22 2.22 -0.92
C PHE A 67 4.35 3.47 -1.06
N ASP A 68 4.48 4.18 -2.18
CA ASP A 68 3.73 5.42 -2.44
C ASP A 68 2.26 5.16 -2.77
N THR A 69 1.96 4.04 -3.45
CA THR A 69 0.60 3.76 -3.95
C THR A 69 -0.32 3.14 -2.90
N ASN A 70 0.22 2.26 -2.04
CA ASN A 70 -0.57 1.48 -1.07
C ASN A 70 -0.02 1.62 0.36
N LEU A 71 0.29 2.85 0.77
CA LEU A 71 1.01 3.14 2.02
C LEU A 71 0.45 2.44 3.25
N LYS A 72 -0.86 2.58 3.53
CA LYS A 72 -1.48 2.01 4.74
C LYS A 72 -1.37 0.49 4.78
N ARG A 73 -1.66 -0.17 3.66
CA ARG A 73 -1.63 -1.63 3.53
C ARG A 73 -0.22 -2.17 3.67
N VAL A 74 0.75 -1.57 2.97
CA VAL A 74 2.16 -1.98 3.06
C VAL A 74 2.68 -1.79 4.49
N ARG A 75 2.32 -0.69 5.15
CA ARG A 75 2.70 -0.43 6.54
C ARG A 75 2.09 -1.42 7.53
N PHE A 76 0.82 -1.82 7.34
CA PHE A 76 0.19 -2.84 8.16
C PHE A 76 0.78 -4.24 7.89
N LEU A 77 0.91 -4.63 6.62
CA LEU A 77 1.50 -5.90 6.19
C LEU A 77 2.91 -6.11 6.74
N THR A 78 3.74 -5.08 6.67
CA THR A 78 5.11 -5.14 7.22
C THR A 78 5.12 -5.17 8.74
N SER A 79 4.13 -4.58 9.42
CA SER A 79 3.98 -4.73 10.87
C SER A 79 3.56 -6.16 11.27
N VAL A 80 2.77 -6.84 10.44
CA VAL A 80 2.47 -8.27 10.59
C VAL A 80 3.73 -9.11 10.40
N MET A 81 4.50 -8.87 9.32
CA MET A 81 5.80 -9.53 9.09
C MET A 81 6.76 -9.32 10.26
N PHE A 82 6.81 -8.10 10.80
CA PHE A 82 7.59 -7.78 11.98
C PHE A 82 7.15 -8.60 13.21
N SER A 83 5.86 -8.66 13.49
CA SER A 83 5.33 -9.44 14.62
C SER A 83 5.62 -10.93 14.47
N LEU A 84 5.44 -11.49 13.27
CA LEU A 84 5.79 -12.89 12.97
C LEU A 84 7.28 -13.17 13.16
N SER A 85 8.15 -12.23 12.76
CA SER A 85 9.60 -12.36 12.94
C SER A 85 10.01 -12.46 14.41
N ILE A 86 9.29 -11.75 15.29
CA ILE A 86 9.48 -11.88 16.73
C ILE A 86 9.07 -13.28 17.20
N GLY A 87 7.96 -13.82 16.68
CA GLY A 87 7.57 -15.21 16.95
C GLY A 87 8.65 -16.22 16.54
N VAL A 88 9.29 -16.03 15.39
CA VAL A 88 10.41 -16.87 14.93
C VAL A 88 11.62 -16.77 15.86
N GLU A 89 11.96 -15.57 16.35
CA GLU A 89 13.03 -15.41 17.34
C GLU A 89 12.70 -16.09 18.67
N LEU A 90 11.45 -16.04 19.12
CA LEU A 90 11.02 -16.71 20.35
C LEU A 90 11.09 -18.24 20.27
N LEU A 91 11.06 -18.82 19.06
CA LEU A 91 11.25 -20.26 18.83
C LEU A 91 12.73 -20.69 18.83
N THR A 92 13.67 -19.75 18.78
CA THR A 92 15.12 -20.07 18.75
C THR A 92 15.62 -20.90 19.93
N PRO A 93 15.12 -20.76 21.18
CA PRO A 93 15.55 -21.61 22.29
C PRO A 93 15.01 -23.04 22.18
N VAL A 94 13.90 -23.24 21.47
CA VAL A 94 13.27 -24.57 21.28
C VAL A 94 14.04 -25.38 20.24
N PHE A 95 14.58 -24.70 19.21
CA PHE A 95 15.33 -25.31 18.12
C PHE A 95 16.76 -24.75 18.03
N PRO A 96 17.62 -25.01 19.04
CA PRO A 96 18.97 -24.44 19.08
C PRO A 96 19.86 -24.89 17.91
N GLN A 97 19.60 -26.07 17.34
CA GLN A 97 20.33 -26.60 16.18
C GLN A 97 20.15 -25.74 14.91
N TYR A 98 19.01 -25.05 14.79
CA TYR A 98 18.70 -24.18 13.65
C TYR A 98 18.81 -22.69 14.01
N PHE A 99 19.51 -22.36 15.10
CA PHE A 99 19.61 -21.01 15.64
C PHE A 99 19.96 -19.97 14.58
N LEU A 100 21.05 -20.20 13.82
CA LEU A 100 21.53 -19.24 12.82
C LEU A 100 20.48 -18.99 11.72
N LEU A 101 19.79 -20.04 11.28
CA LEU A 101 18.77 -19.95 10.22
C LEU A 101 17.53 -19.19 10.72
N LEU A 102 16.99 -19.56 11.88
CA LEU A 102 15.82 -18.88 12.46
C LEU A 102 16.13 -17.42 12.78
N ALA A 103 17.29 -17.15 13.41
CA ALA A 103 17.70 -15.81 13.76
C ALA A 103 17.96 -14.93 12.52
N SER A 104 18.53 -15.49 11.45
CA SER A 104 18.74 -14.77 10.19
C SER A 104 17.44 -14.47 9.47
N LEU A 105 16.53 -15.45 9.38
CA LEU A 105 15.22 -15.27 8.75
C LEU A 105 14.38 -14.20 9.48
N ALA A 106 14.36 -14.26 10.81
CA ALA A 106 13.69 -13.25 11.62
C ALA A 106 14.31 -11.87 11.41
N ASN A 107 15.64 -11.76 11.41
CA ASN A 107 16.33 -10.49 11.21
C ASN A 107 16.04 -9.88 9.84
N ILE A 108 16.02 -10.69 8.77
CA ILE A 108 15.65 -10.24 7.43
C ILE A 108 14.24 -9.63 7.45
N ALA A 109 13.26 -10.31 8.04
CA ALA A 109 11.89 -9.82 8.13
C ALA A 109 11.79 -8.52 8.95
N LYS A 110 12.52 -8.40 10.07
CA LYS A 110 12.60 -7.16 10.87
C LYS A 110 13.18 -6.01 10.06
N GLN A 111 14.27 -6.26 9.36
CA GLN A 111 14.98 -5.23 8.59
C GLN A 111 14.16 -4.74 7.39
N ILE A 112 13.45 -5.64 6.71
CA ILE A 112 12.46 -5.29 5.67
C ILE A 112 11.34 -4.43 6.25
N SER A 113 10.81 -4.81 7.41
CA SER A 113 9.73 -4.07 8.08
C SER A 113 10.17 -2.67 8.52
N LEU A 114 11.42 -2.55 9.00
CA LEU A 114 12.04 -1.28 9.34
C LEU A 114 12.19 -0.37 8.10
N ALA A 115 12.65 -0.90 6.96
CA ALA A 115 12.72 -0.12 5.73
C ALA A 115 11.36 0.45 5.32
N CYS A 116 10.31 -0.37 5.36
CA CYS A 116 8.96 0.10 5.05
C CYS A 116 8.48 1.16 6.05
N TYR A 117 8.72 0.96 7.35
CA TYR A 117 8.37 1.93 8.38
C TYR A 117 9.02 3.31 8.13
N LEU A 118 10.30 3.31 7.73
CA LEU A 118 11.05 4.52 7.43
C LEU A 118 10.57 5.17 6.12
N ALA A 119 10.42 4.39 5.05
CA ALA A 119 9.99 4.88 3.74
C ALA A 119 8.58 5.50 3.80
N THR A 120 7.66 4.88 4.54
CA THR A 120 6.28 5.38 4.69
C THR A 120 6.15 6.48 5.74
N GLY A 121 7.14 6.67 6.62
CA GLY A 121 7.08 7.62 7.73
C GLY A 121 6.95 9.08 7.28
N SER A 122 7.65 9.47 6.22
CA SER A 122 7.63 10.83 5.67
C SER A 122 6.22 11.23 5.19
N ALA A 123 5.56 10.35 4.44
CA ALA A 123 4.20 10.58 3.95
C ALA A 123 3.17 10.61 5.08
N VAL A 124 3.32 9.79 6.13
CA VAL A 124 2.49 9.87 7.33
C VAL A 124 2.70 11.21 8.05
N HIS A 125 3.94 11.66 8.25
CA HIS A 125 4.20 12.94 8.89
C HIS A 125 3.67 14.11 8.06
N ARG A 126 3.78 14.04 6.73
CA ARG A 126 3.22 15.02 5.82
C ARG A 126 1.70 15.14 5.93
N SER A 127 0.99 14.03 6.19
CA SER A 127 -0.46 14.06 6.39
C SER A 127 -0.92 14.84 7.63
N PHE A 128 -0.02 15.05 8.60
CA PHE A 128 -0.28 15.86 9.78
C PHE A 128 0.27 17.28 9.66
N ALA A 129 0.98 17.61 8.58
CA ALA A 129 1.54 18.93 8.34
C ALA A 129 0.46 19.89 7.86
N VAL A 130 0.46 21.11 8.41
CA VAL A 130 -0.54 22.15 8.10
C VAL A 130 0.13 23.34 7.40
N ALA A 131 1.36 23.68 7.77
CA ALA A 131 2.07 24.85 7.25
C ALA A 131 3.53 24.52 6.92
N ASP A 132 3.75 23.47 6.12
CA ASP A 132 5.07 22.95 5.74
C ASP A 132 6.00 22.62 6.94
N ASN A 133 5.41 22.38 8.11
CA ASN A 133 6.08 22.08 9.36
C ASN A 133 6.49 20.60 9.50
N LEU A 134 6.91 19.99 8.39
CA LEU A 134 7.23 18.55 8.30
C LEU A 134 8.38 18.15 9.25
N GLY A 135 9.39 19.01 9.38
CA GLY A 135 10.53 18.79 10.28
C GLY A 135 10.13 18.73 11.74
N GLU A 136 9.30 19.68 12.19
CA GLU A 136 8.80 19.74 13.57
C GLU A 136 7.95 18.51 13.91
N ILE A 137 7.04 18.12 13.01
CA ILE A 137 6.21 16.94 13.20
C ILE A 137 7.06 15.67 13.26
N SER A 138 8.07 15.58 12.40
CA SER A 138 9.00 14.45 12.39
C SER A 138 9.78 14.38 13.70
N ALA A 139 10.27 15.51 14.21
CA ALA A 139 10.97 15.57 15.51
C ALA A 139 10.05 15.15 16.67
N LYS A 140 8.82 15.68 16.75
CA LYS A 140 7.83 15.30 17.76
C LYS A 140 7.48 13.81 17.67
N ALA A 141 7.32 13.29 16.45
CA ALA A 141 7.04 11.89 16.21
C ALA A 141 8.20 10.98 16.66
N GLN A 142 9.45 11.40 16.49
CA GLN A 142 10.63 10.67 16.97
C GLN A 142 10.71 10.69 18.51
N ILE A 143 10.51 11.84 19.15
CA ILE A 143 10.49 11.96 20.63
C ILE A 143 9.43 11.02 21.22
N GLN A 144 8.22 11.00 20.64
CA GLN A 144 7.17 10.08 21.05
C GLN A 144 7.61 8.62 20.90
N THR A 145 8.20 8.26 19.77
CA THR A 145 8.68 6.89 19.52
C THR A 145 9.69 6.47 20.59
N VAL A 146 10.72 7.28 20.85
CA VAL A 146 11.75 6.99 21.86
C VAL A 146 11.14 6.86 23.26
N CYS A 147 10.24 7.77 23.64
CA CYS A 147 9.58 7.72 24.93
C CYS A 147 8.74 6.44 25.10
N PHE A 148 7.95 6.09 24.09
CA PHE A 148 7.09 4.90 24.13
C PHE A 148 7.91 3.61 24.11
N ASP A 149 9.01 3.57 23.35
CA ASP A 149 9.92 2.43 23.31
C ASP A 149 10.59 2.21 24.67
N ASN A 150 11.02 3.27 25.35
CA ASN A 150 11.60 3.19 26.70
C ASN A 150 10.60 2.67 27.73
N LEU A 151 9.33 3.06 27.63
CA LEU A 151 8.27 2.50 28.47
C LEU A 151 8.06 1.00 28.18
N GLY A 152 8.17 0.59 26.92
CA GLY A 152 8.07 -0.83 26.53
C GLY A 152 9.24 -1.65 27.06
N LEU A 153 10.44 -1.08 27.04
CA LEU A 153 11.64 -1.66 27.66
C LEU A 153 11.46 -1.81 29.17
N MET A 154 10.97 -0.77 29.85
CA MET A 154 10.68 -0.80 31.28
C MET A 154 9.64 -1.86 31.62
N LEU A 155 8.59 -2.01 30.80
CA LEU A 155 7.57 -3.04 30.96
C LEU A 155 8.18 -4.45 30.84
N ALA A 156 8.98 -4.70 29.79
CA ALA A 156 9.64 -5.99 29.60
C ALA A 156 10.66 -6.31 30.71
N ALA A 157 11.40 -5.32 31.19
CA ALA A 157 12.34 -5.46 32.31
C ALA A 157 11.60 -5.77 33.62
N SER A 158 10.50 -5.07 33.90
CA SER A 158 9.68 -5.29 35.11
C SER A 158 9.07 -6.69 35.11
N LEU A 159 8.51 -7.14 33.99
CA LEU A 159 8.01 -8.51 33.82
C LEU A 159 9.10 -9.55 34.10
N ASN A 160 10.31 -9.29 33.60
CA ASN A 160 11.45 -10.16 33.85
C ASN A 160 11.89 -10.19 35.32
N MET A 161 11.92 -9.05 36.00
CA MET A 161 12.28 -8.97 37.42
C MET A 161 11.27 -9.70 38.31
N LEU A 162 9.98 -9.53 38.05
CA LEU A 162 8.90 -10.18 38.79
C LEU A 162 8.98 -11.72 38.70
N LEU A 163 9.47 -12.24 37.58
CA LEU A 163 9.55 -13.69 37.31
C LEU A 163 10.95 -14.27 37.52
N LYS A 164 11.89 -13.48 38.07
CA LYS A 164 13.28 -13.89 38.32
C LYS A 164 13.39 -15.15 39.20
N ASN A 165 12.48 -15.30 40.16
CA ASN A 165 12.52 -16.42 41.12
C ASN A 165 12.08 -17.77 40.53
N ASN A 166 11.38 -17.78 39.38
CA ASN A 166 10.78 -18.98 38.82
C ASN A 166 11.28 -19.26 37.39
N GLN A 167 12.42 -19.94 37.28
CA GLN A 167 13.09 -20.21 36.00
C GLN A 167 12.19 -20.95 34.98
N ARG A 168 11.31 -21.85 35.43
CA ARG A 168 10.31 -22.54 34.58
C ARG A 168 9.26 -21.60 34.00
N LEU A 169 8.73 -20.69 34.82
CA LEU A 169 7.78 -19.67 34.37
C LEU A 169 8.45 -18.66 33.45
N GLN A 170 9.71 -18.32 33.73
CA GLN A 170 10.49 -17.39 32.91
C GLN A 170 10.76 -17.94 31.50
N ALA A 171 10.83 -19.26 31.32
CA ALA A 171 10.98 -19.92 30.02
C ALA A 171 9.65 -20.02 29.24
N GLY A 172 8.53 -20.23 29.93
CA GLY A 172 7.19 -20.27 29.31
C GLY A 172 6.57 -18.89 29.04
N LEU A 173 6.98 -17.87 29.79
CA LEU A 173 6.42 -16.51 29.72
C LEU A 173 6.34 -15.95 28.29
N PRO A 174 7.40 -16.01 27.46
CA PRO A 174 7.34 -15.39 26.14
C PRO A 174 6.30 -16.04 25.23
N PHE A 175 6.01 -17.33 25.39
CA PHE A 175 5.00 -18.03 24.59
C PHE A 175 3.56 -17.63 24.93
N VAL A 176 3.32 -17.25 26.19
CA VAL A 176 2.00 -16.77 26.66
C VAL A 176 1.82 -15.29 26.38
N VAL A 177 2.87 -14.49 26.60
CA VAL A 177 2.82 -13.02 26.44
C VAL A 177 2.86 -12.62 24.96
N TYR A 178 3.59 -13.34 24.13
CA TYR A 178 3.72 -13.04 22.70
C TYR A 178 2.39 -12.89 21.97
N PRO A 179 1.44 -13.85 21.98
CA PRO A 179 0.20 -13.71 21.23
C PRO A 179 -0.63 -12.50 21.70
N ILE A 180 -0.64 -12.23 23.01
CA ILE A 180 -1.38 -11.09 23.59
C ILE A 180 -0.74 -9.77 23.16
N PHE A 181 0.56 -9.62 23.35
CA PHE A 181 1.26 -8.38 23.03
C PHE A 181 1.29 -8.15 21.51
N SER A 182 1.44 -9.20 20.71
CA SER A 182 1.41 -9.15 19.25
C SER A 182 0.03 -8.72 18.75
N ALA A 183 -1.05 -9.26 19.33
CA ALA A 183 -2.40 -8.82 19.01
C ALA A 183 -2.62 -7.33 19.34
N ILE A 184 -2.17 -6.87 20.50
CA ILE A 184 -2.31 -5.45 20.88
C ILE A 184 -1.43 -4.55 19.98
N ASP A 185 -0.21 -4.98 19.64
CA ASP A 185 0.69 -4.27 18.73
C ASP A 185 0.03 -4.07 17.35
N LEU A 186 -0.50 -5.16 16.78
CA LEU A 186 -1.19 -5.15 15.48
C LEU A 186 -2.49 -4.34 15.50
N LEU A 187 -3.29 -4.44 16.57
CA LEU A 187 -4.48 -3.61 16.74
C LEU A 187 -4.10 -2.12 16.87
N GLY A 188 -3.02 -1.83 17.59
CA GLY A 188 -2.47 -0.48 17.76
C GLY A 188 -2.11 0.15 16.42
N ILE A 189 -1.33 -0.52 15.58
CA ILE A 189 -0.96 0.02 14.27
C ILE A 189 -2.17 0.12 13.33
N TYR A 190 -3.08 -0.86 13.35
CA TYR A 190 -4.29 -0.83 12.52
C TYR A 190 -5.16 0.40 12.84
N GLN A 191 -5.41 0.64 14.14
CA GLN A 191 -6.18 1.80 14.58
C GLN A 191 -5.42 3.12 14.38
N ALA A 192 -4.09 3.14 14.54
CA ALA A 192 -3.29 4.32 14.24
C ALA A 192 -3.40 4.69 12.75
N LEU A 193 -3.32 3.71 11.84
CA LEU A 193 -3.43 3.93 10.41
C LEU A 193 -4.81 4.43 9.96
N LYS A 194 -5.89 4.07 10.67
CA LYS A 194 -7.23 4.64 10.43
C LYS A 194 -7.29 6.16 10.62
N HIS A 195 -6.45 6.70 11.50
CA HIS A 195 -6.38 8.14 11.77
C HIS A 195 -5.40 8.88 10.85
N VAL A 196 -4.73 8.19 9.94
CA VAL A 196 -3.84 8.79 8.94
C VAL A 196 -4.64 9.09 7.69
N HIS A 197 -4.91 10.38 7.45
CA HIS A 197 -5.68 10.87 6.31
C HIS A 197 -4.73 11.43 5.26
N LEU A 198 -4.43 10.64 4.24
CA LEU A 198 -3.48 11.04 3.21
C LEU A 198 -4.14 11.98 2.20
N GLN A 199 -3.54 13.15 2.00
CA GLN A 199 -4.00 14.17 1.03
C GLN A 199 -3.45 13.94 -0.38
N THR A 200 -2.45 13.06 -0.53
CA THR A 200 -1.89 12.71 -1.84
C THR A 200 -2.86 11.86 -2.63
N LEU A 201 -3.05 12.18 -3.90
CA LEU A 201 -3.91 11.40 -4.78
C LEU A 201 -3.15 10.20 -5.33
N THR A 202 -3.73 9.02 -5.16
CA THR A 202 -3.37 7.80 -5.89
C THR A 202 -4.49 7.48 -6.86
N LYS A 203 -4.26 6.59 -7.84
CA LYS A 203 -5.33 6.11 -8.73
C LYS A 203 -6.57 5.66 -7.95
N ASP A 204 -6.38 4.80 -6.95
CA ASP A 204 -7.48 4.21 -6.18
C ASP A 204 -8.26 5.28 -5.38
N ARG A 205 -7.57 6.27 -4.77
CA ARG A 205 -8.24 7.38 -4.07
C ARG A 205 -9.01 8.29 -5.03
N LEU A 206 -8.41 8.57 -6.19
CA LEU A 206 -9.06 9.36 -7.22
C LEU A 206 -10.32 8.67 -7.72
N GLU A 207 -10.28 7.36 -7.95
CA GLU A 207 -11.44 6.56 -8.35
C GLU A 207 -12.59 6.67 -7.33
N ILE A 208 -12.30 6.56 -6.02
CA ILE A 208 -13.31 6.73 -4.95
C ILE A 208 -13.91 8.15 -4.96
N ILE A 209 -13.08 9.18 -5.15
CA ILE A 209 -13.53 10.58 -5.18
C ILE A 209 -14.46 10.82 -6.37
N LEU A 210 -14.07 10.32 -7.55
CA LEU A 210 -14.83 10.49 -8.78
C LEU A 210 -16.15 9.72 -8.75
N ASP A 211 -16.18 8.52 -8.18
CA ASP A 211 -17.43 7.76 -8.01
C ASP A 211 -18.43 8.53 -7.14
N LYS A 212 -17.99 9.04 -5.99
CA LYS A 212 -18.85 9.84 -5.10
C LYS A 212 -19.28 11.16 -5.74
N TRP A 213 -18.40 11.81 -6.50
CA TRP A 213 -18.74 13.00 -7.27
C TRP A 213 -19.88 12.72 -8.25
N ILE A 214 -19.77 11.64 -9.03
CA ILE A 214 -20.75 11.29 -10.05
C ILE A 214 -22.09 10.80 -9.43
N GLU A 215 -22.06 10.19 -8.25
CA GLU A 215 -23.27 9.72 -7.55
C GLU A 215 -24.00 10.83 -6.79
N SER A 216 -23.26 11.71 -6.12
CA SER A 216 -23.82 12.66 -5.13
C SER A 216 -23.55 14.13 -5.43
N GLY A 217 -22.72 14.45 -6.43
CA GLY A 217 -22.29 15.82 -6.74
C GLY A 217 -21.39 16.44 -5.67
N HIS A 218 -20.81 15.63 -4.79
CA HIS A 218 -20.00 16.07 -3.66
C HIS A 218 -18.60 15.42 -3.67
N VAL A 219 -17.56 16.23 -3.46
CA VAL A 219 -16.19 15.75 -3.26
C VAL A 219 -16.01 15.32 -1.79
N PRO A 220 -15.68 14.04 -1.51
CA PRO A 220 -15.48 13.57 -0.15
C PRO A 220 -14.21 14.16 0.49
N SER A 221 -14.25 14.30 1.81
CA SER A 221 -13.07 14.69 2.59
C SER A 221 -12.00 13.59 2.61
N PRO A 222 -10.70 13.91 2.84
CA PRO A 222 -9.65 12.90 3.00
C PRO A 222 -9.94 11.88 4.12
N ALA A 223 -10.74 12.25 5.12
CA ALA A 223 -11.16 11.37 6.19
C ALA A 223 -12.20 10.33 5.74
N GLU A 224 -13.11 10.70 4.84
CA GLU A 224 -14.08 9.78 4.27
C GLU A 224 -13.42 8.80 3.31
N VAL A 225 -12.59 9.29 2.38
CA VAL A 225 -11.85 8.43 1.44
C VAL A 225 -10.94 7.45 2.20
N SER A 226 -10.36 7.89 3.33
CA SER A 226 -9.54 7.03 4.19
C SER A 226 -10.30 5.82 4.76
N LYS A 227 -11.61 5.96 5.03
CA LYS A 227 -12.45 4.86 5.52
C LYS A 227 -12.74 3.85 4.42
N ASP A 228 -12.90 4.32 3.18
CA ASP A 228 -13.24 3.50 2.02
C ASP A 228 -12.01 2.80 1.42
N GLU A 229 -10.81 3.38 1.55
CA GLU A 229 -9.55 2.86 0.98
C GLU A 229 -9.15 1.47 1.54
N GLY A 230 -9.61 1.11 2.75
CA GLY A 230 -9.39 -0.19 3.38
C GLY A 230 -7.92 -0.53 3.69
N ILE A 231 -7.66 -1.07 4.89
CA ILE A 231 -6.31 -1.46 5.35
C ILE A 231 -6.07 -2.98 5.16
N ASP A 232 -7.09 -3.71 4.71
CA ASP A 232 -7.11 -5.18 4.74
C ASP A 232 -6.10 -5.84 3.80
N PHE A 233 -5.68 -7.04 4.21
CA PHE A 233 -4.60 -7.85 3.61
C PHE A 233 -4.96 -8.41 2.24
N LEU A 234 -6.25 -8.72 2.04
CA LEU A 234 -6.77 -9.23 0.79
C LEU A 234 -6.92 -8.03 -0.14
N TRP A 235 -6.11 -8.04 -1.20
CA TRP A 235 -6.19 -7.15 -2.35
C TRP A 235 -7.59 -7.22 -2.95
N SER A 236 -8.52 -6.46 -2.36
CA SER A 236 -9.91 -6.38 -2.81
C SER A 236 -9.97 -5.47 -4.03
N LYS A 237 -9.19 -5.75 -5.08
CA LYS A 237 -9.49 -5.27 -6.44
C LYS A 237 -10.72 -6.00 -7.01
N GLY A 238 -11.68 -6.41 -6.19
CA GLY A 238 -12.52 -7.57 -6.45
C GLY A 238 -14.02 -7.33 -6.51
N ARG A 239 -14.52 -6.09 -6.46
CA ARG A 239 -15.99 -5.88 -6.40
C ARG A 239 -16.57 -4.86 -7.38
N GLN A 240 -15.76 -4.21 -8.21
CA GLN A 240 -16.29 -3.26 -9.19
C GLN A 240 -16.43 -3.91 -10.57
N MET A 241 -17.63 -3.79 -11.15
CA MET A 241 -17.89 -4.07 -12.55
C MET A 241 -17.22 -2.97 -13.39
N TRP A 242 -16.52 -3.35 -14.46
CA TRP A 242 -15.69 -2.48 -15.31
C TRP A 242 -14.53 -1.80 -14.55
N PRO A 243 -13.47 -2.55 -14.17
CA PRO A 243 -12.32 -1.95 -13.51
C PRO A 243 -11.61 -0.98 -14.47
N ILE A 244 -11.21 0.18 -13.93
CA ILE A 244 -10.40 1.15 -14.67
C ILE A 244 -8.92 0.83 -14.41
N ARG A 245 -8.09 0.77 -15.46
CA ARG A 245 -6.64 0.62 -15.38
C ARG A 245 -5.98 1.79 -16.09
N ILE A 246 -4.92 2.34 -15.50
CA ILE A 246 -4.03 3.28 -16.18
C ILE A 246 -2.80 2.51 -16.66
N GLY A 247 -2.36 2.74 -17.90
CA GLY A 247 -1.14 2.18 -18.45
C GLY A 247 -1.25 1.96 -19.96
N CYS A 248 -0.37 1.11 -20.50
CA CYS A 248 -0.35 0.83 -21.93
C CYS A 248 -1.03 -0.49 -22.29
N ILE A 249 -1.50 -0.58 -23.55
CA ILE A 249 -2.03 -1.80 -24.13
C ILE A 249 -0.97 -2.90 -24.07
N ASN A 250 -1.36 -4.10 -23.66
CA ASN A 250 -0.47 -5.25 -23.71
C ASN A 250 -0.36 -5.76 -25.16
N PRO A 251 0.78 -5.63 -25.85
CA PRO A 251 0.92 -6.04 -27.25
C PRO A 251 0.84 -7.56 -27.46
N LYS A 252 0.91 -8.34 -26.37
CA LYS A 252 0.80 -9.80 -26.40
C LYS A 252 -0.65 -10.30 -26.34
N GLY A 253 -1.61 -9.42 -26.06
CA GLY A 253 -3.04 -9.75 -26.00
C GLY A 253 -3.76 -9.46 -27.32
N GLN A 254 -4.94 -10.05 -27.50
CA GLN A 254 -5.82 -9.68 -28.61
C GLN A 254 -6.34 -8.26 -28.36
N ILE A 255 -5.95 -7.31 -29.22
CA ILE A 255 -6.40 -5.93 -29.13
C ILE A 255 -7.81 -5.85 -29.73
N PRO A 256 -8.83 -5.38 -28.99
CA PRO A 256 -10.16 -5.20 -29.55
C PRO A 256 -10.12 -4.21 -30.74
N LYS A 257 -10.90 -4.47 -31.79
CA LYS A 257 -11.05 -3.58 -32.97
C LYS A 257 -11.38 -2.13 -32.55
N LEU A 258 -12.16 -2.00 -31.48
CA LEU A 258 -12.57 -0.75 -30.87
C LEU A 258 -11.40 0.06 -30.29
N SER A 259 -10.40 -0.63 -29.72
CA SER A 259 -9.17 -0.01 -29.23
C SER A 259 -8.24 0.45 -30.36
N MET A 260 -8.20 -0.30 -31.47
CA MET A 260 -7.46 0.11 -32.68
C MET A 260 -8.06 1.37 -33.33
N MET A 261 -9.40 1.46 -33.41
CA MET A 261 -10.07 2.65 -33.97
C MET A 261 -9.96 3.86 -33.04
N ALA A 262 -9.99 3.65 -31.72
CA ALA A 262 -9.71 4.71 -30.74
C ALA A 262 -8.29 5.28 -30.94
N MET A 263 -7.29 4.44 -31.27
CA MET A 263 -5.94 4.91 -31.60
C MET A 263 -5.89 5.70 -32.92
N GLN A 264 -6.65 5.27 -33.94
CA GLN A 264 -6.68 5.94 -35.24
C GLN A 264 -7.41 7.29 -35.23
N SER A 265 -8.29 7.51 -34.26
CA SER A 265 -9.06 8.76 -34.09
C SER A 265 -8.38 9.79 -33.18
N LEU A 266 -7.16 9.49 -32.69
CA LEU A 266 -6.40 10.40 -31.85
C LEU A 266 -5.94 11.63 -32.63
N SER A 267 -6.23 12.80 -32.08
CA SER A 267 -5.67 14.05 -32.55
C SER A 267 -4.36 14.36 -31.80
N GLY A 268 -3.49 15.18 -32.40
CA GLY A 268 -2.24 15.63 -31.77
C GLY A 268 -2.44 16.46 -30.49
N GLU A 269 -3.66 16.90 -30.18
CA GLU A 269 -4.00 17.68 -28.99
C GLU A 269 -4.47 16.83 -27.80
N ASP A 270 -4.75 15.54 -28.01
CA ASP A 270 -5.23 14.65 -26.95
C ASP A 270 -4.06 14.08 -26.13
N TYR A 271 -4.00 14.44 -24.84
CA TYR A 271 -3.00 13.93 -23.89
C TYR A 271 -3.32 12.56 -23.29
N TYR A 272 -4.51 12.03 -23.57
CA TYR A 272 -4.91 10.69 -23.15
C TYR A 272 -5.92 10.09 -24.12
N PHE A 273 -6.01 8.76 -24.12
CA PHE A 273 -7.10 8.06 -24.80
C PHE A 273 -7.60 6.90 -23.96
N MET A 274 -8.85 6.52 -24.21
CA MET A 274 -9.48 5.37 -23.57
C MET A 274 -9.68 4.23 -24.55
N CYS A 275 -9.46 3.03 -24.06
CA CYS A 275 -9.65 1.79 -24.77
C CYS A 275 -10.34 0.78 -23.87
N MET A 276 -10.98 -0.22 -24.49
CA MET A 276 -11.49 -1.36 -23.77
C MET A 276 -10.42 -2.45 -23.76
N GLU A 277 -10.19 -3.06 -22.60
CA GLU A 277 -9.26 -4.18 -22.45
C GLU A 277 -9.99 -5.35 -21.80
N ILE A 278 -9.76 -6.56 -22.31
CA ILE A 278 -10.21 -7.79 -21.67
C ILE A 278 -9.14 -8.17 -20.62
N PHE A 279 -9.46 -7.95 -19.35
CA PHE A 279 -8.60 -8.37 -18.24
C PHE A 279 -8.73 -9.88 -18.02
N CYS A 280 -7.72 -10.64 -18.44
CA CYS A 280 -7.59 -12.04 -18.03
C CYS A 280 -7.08 -12.10 -16.58
N ARG A 281 -7.93 -12.51 -15.63
CA ARG A 281 -7.55 -12.59 -14.21
C ARG A 281 -7.55 -14.02 -13.66
N GLY A 282 -6.46 -14.37 -12.97
CA GLY A 282 -6.29 -15.63 -12.24
C GLY A 282 -5.88 -16.83 -13.08
N LEU A 283 -5.58 -17.96 -12.42
CA LEU A 283 -5.25 -19.24 -13.09
C LEU A 283 -6.38 -19.74 -14.00
N ALA A 284 -7.63 -19.33 -13.74
CA ALA A 284 -8.82 -19.77 -14.46
C ALA A 284 -9.17 -18.96 -15.72
N ARG A 285 -8.36 -17.96 -16.13
CA ARG A 285 -8.54 -17.14 -17.36
C ARG A 285 -10.00 -16.71 -17.65
N LYS A 286 -10.77 -16.29 -16.64
CA LYS A 286 -12.03 -15.59 -16.94
C LYS A 286 -11.67 -14.16 -17.37
N GLY A 287 -12.01 -13.82 -18.61
CA GLY A 287 -11.86 -12.48 -19.15
C GLY A 287 -12.91 -11.56 -18.53
N GLN A 288 -12.48 -10.56 -17.77
CA GLN A 288 -13.34 -9.48 -17.30
C GLN A 288 -13.04 -8.25 -18.14
N LEU A 289 -14.04 -7.68 -18.81
CA LEU A 289 -13.83 -6.43 -19.52
C LEU A 289 -13.64 -5.29 -18.54
N GLY A 290 -12.77 -4.35 -18.89
CA GLY A 290 -12.74 -3.06 -18.24
C GLY A 290 -12.07 -2.01 -19.11
N ILE A 291 -11.89 -0.83 -18.50
CA ILE A 291 -11.52 0.39 -19.20
C ILE A 291 -10.02 0.62 -18.99
N LEU A 292 -9.28 0.80 -20.08
CA LEU A 292 -7.87 1.15 -20.06
C LEU A 292 -7.73 2.63 -20.45
N LEU A 293 -7.12 3.41 -19.57
CA LEU A 293 -6.73 4.79 -19.80
C LEU A 293 -5.24 4.84 -20.13
N CYS A 294 -4.91 5.25 -21.34
CA CYS A 294 -3.55 5.44 -21.83
C CYS A 294 -3.20 6.93 -21.76
N LEU A 295 -2.02 7.25 -21.23
CA LEU A 295 -1.55 8.63 -21.06
C LEU A 295 -0.38 8.92 -22.00
N ARG A 296 -0.38 10.10 -22.63
CA ARG A 296 0.71 10.57 -23.50
C ARG A 296 1.90 11.06 -22.66
N GLU A 297 3.10 10.99 -23.22
CA GLU A 297 4.24 11.77 -22.73
C GLU A 297 3.89 13.27 -22.66
N GLY A 298 4.30 13.94 -21.57
CA GLY A 298 3.89 15.33 -21.30
C GLY A 298 2.54 15.51 -20.61
N ALA A 299 1.69 14.48 -20.47
CA ALA A 299 0.42 14.59 -19.75
C ALA A 299 0.62 15.10 -18.31
N SER A 300 -0.17 16.12 -17.96
CA SER A 300 -0.19 16.80 -16.67
C SER A 300 -1.16 16.12 -15.69
N SER A 301 -1.10 16.50 -14.41
CA SER A 301 -2.02 15.95 -13.40
C SER A 301 -3.49 16.26 -13.70
N THR A 302 -3.78 17.40 -14.35
CA THR A 302 -5.14 17.74 -14.79
C THR A 302 -5.64 16.80 -15.88
N ASP A 303 -4.79 16.39 -16.81
CA ASP A 303 -5.16 15.45 -17.88
C ASP A 303 -5.45 14.06 -17.33
N ILE A 304 -4.70 13.65 -16.30
CA ILE A 304 -4.93 12.38 -15.59
C ILE A 304 -6.29 12.40 -14.87
N ILE A 305 -6.63 13.50 -14.19
CA ILE A 305 -7.93 13.64 -13.52
C ILE A 305 -9.06 13.67 -14.54
N LEU A 306 -8.90 14.42 -15.63
CA LEU A 306 -9.89 14.51 -16.69
C LEU A 306 -10.14 13.15 -17.35
N GLY A 307 -9.06 12.42 -17.69
CA GLY A 307 -9.16 11.07 -18.26
C GLY A 307 -9.80 10.07 -17.29
N MET A 308 -9.48 10.14 -16.01
CA MET A 308 -10.12 9.30 -14.98
C MET A 308 -11.59 9.66 -14.78
N LEU A 309 -11.96 10.94 -14.80
CA LEU A 309 -13.34 11.40 -14.70
C LEU A 309 -14.16 10.92 -15.90
N GLN A 310 -13.61 11.02 -17.12
CA GLN A 310 -14.22 10.49 -18.33
C GLN A 310 -14.41 8.96 -18.23
N ALA A 311 -13.40 8.24 -17.73
CA ALA A 311 -13.49 6.79 -17.53
C ALA A 311 -14.59 6.40 -16.52
N CYS A 312 -14.77 7.18 -15.45
CA CYS A 312 -15.83 6.94 -14.48
C CYS A 312 -17.23 7.22 -15.07
N TYR A 313 -17.38 8.23 -15.93
CA TYR A 313 -18.62 8.48 -16.66
C TYR A 313 -18.98 7.34 -17.62
N VAL A 314 -18.00 6.89 -18.42
CA VAL A 314 -18.17 5.73 -19.30
C VAL A 314 -18.54 4.50 -18.49
N ARG A 315 -17.87 4.25 -17.35
CA ARG A 315 -18.21 3.14 -16.46
C ARG A 315 -19.66 3.21 -15.96
N LYS A 316 -20.12 4.37 -15.51
CA LYS A 316 -21.49 4.53 -15.03
C LYS A 316 -22.49 4.25 -16.15
N ALA A 317 -22.27 4.79 -17.33
CA ALA A 317 -23.12 4.53 -18.49
C ALA A 317 -23.18 3.03 -18.85
N LEU A 318 -22.03 2.35 -18.86
CA LEU A 318 -21.94 0.91 -19.12
C LEU A 318 -22.63 0.06 -18.06
N GLN A 319 -22.64 0.49 -16.80
CA GLN A 319 -23.35 -0.21 -15.72
C GLN A 319 -24.87 -0.06 -15.80
N LEU A 320 -25.37 1.09 -16.28
CA LEU A 320 -26.80 1.34 -16.49
C LEU A 320 -27.39 0.51 -17.64
N SER A 321 -26.56 0.11 -18.60
CA SER A 321 -27.00 -0.57 -19.82
C SER A 321 -26.71 -2.07 -19.81
N SER A 322 -27.71 -2.89 -19.53
CA SER A 322 -27.63 -4.36 -19.65
C SER A 322 -27.32 -4.84 -21.08
N TRP A 323 -27.66 -4.01 -22.08
CA TRP A 323 -27.40 -4.24 -23.50
C TRP A 323 -25.90 -4.40 -23.83
N TRP A 324 -25.03 -3.58 -23.24
CA TRP A 324 -23.58 -3.65 -23.47
C TRP A 324 -22.97 -4.94 -22.92
N MET A 325 -23.44 -5.43 -21.78
CA MET A 325 -22.98 -6.73 -21.25
C MET A 325 -23.29 -7.88 -22.22
N ASN A 326 -24.50 -7.91 -22.78
CA ASN A 326 -24.92 -8.98 -23.68
C ASN A 326 -24.17 -8.92 -25.03
N MET A 327 -23.94 -7.72 -25.56
CA MET A 327 -23.23 -7.56 -26.84
C MET A 327 -21.75 -7.87 -26.77
N VAL A 328 -21.06 -7.47 -25.69
CA VAL A 328 -19.63 -7.77 -25.58
C VAL A 328 -19.37 -9.25 -25.29
N VAL A 329 -20.28 -9.94 -24.60
CA VAL A 329 -20.24 -11.41 -24.43
C VAL A 329 -20.50 -12.14 -25.75
N ALA A 330 -21.31 -11.57 -26.64
CA ALA A 330 -21.60 -12.14 -27.97
C ALA A 330 -20.42 -12.02 -28.96
N GLY A 331 -19.41 -11.19 -28.67
CA GLY A 331 -18.19 -11.04 -29.49
C GLY A 331 -18.42 -10.33 -30.84
N ASP A 332 -19.65 -9.93 -31.15
CA ASP A 332 -20.04 -9.31 -32.41
C ASP A 332 -19.96 -7.78 -32.30
N VAL A 333 -18.79 -7.22 -32.63
CA VAL A 333 -18.58 -5.76 -32.70
C VAL A 333 -19.08 -5.27 -34.07
N SER A 334 -20.39 -5.03 -34.18
CA SER A 334 -20.96 -4.41 -35.38
C SER A 334 -20.59 -2.92 -35.46
N ASP A 335 -20.63 -2.34 -36.66
CA ASP A 335 -20.37 -0.90 -36.87
C ASP A 335 -21.33 0.01 -36.09
N LEU A 336 -22.50 -0.51 -35.71
CA LEU A 336 -23.49 0.18 -34.89
C LEU A 336 -23.01 0.32 -33.44
N VAL A 337 -22.39 -0.72 -32.88
CA VAL A 337 -21.77 -0.70 -31.53
C VAL A 337 -20.58 0.26 -31.49
N LEU A 338 -19.82 0.34 -32.57
CA LEU A 338 -18.70 1.28 -32.70
C LEU A 338 -19.19 2.73 -32.68
N ASN A 339 -20.22 3.06 -33.45
CA ASN A 339 -20.79 4.41 -33.47
C ASN A 339 -21.38 4.82 -32.11
N GLU A 340 -22.07 3.89 -31.42
CA GLU A 340 -22.56 4.17 -30.08
C GLU A 340 -21.43 4.35 -29.05
N TRP A 341 -20.33 3.58 -29.17
CA TRP A 341 -19.16 3.77 -28.32
C TRP A 341 -18.53 5.15 -28.51
N PHE A 342 -18.31 5.56 -29.75
CA PHE A 342 -17.74 6.88 -30.04
C PHE A 342 -18.63 8.00 -29.52
N LYS A 343 -19.95 7.88 -29.71
CA LYS A 343 -20.92 8.82 -29.17
C LYS A 343 -20.84 8.88 -27.64
N LEU A 344 -20.87 7.73 -26.97
CA LEU A 344 -20.76 7.64 -25.51
C LEU A 344 -19.44 8.26 -25.00
N ASN A 345 -18.34 7.99 -25.70
CA ASN A 345 -17.03 8.49 -25.34
C ASN A 345 -16.95 10.02 -25.45
N GLU A 346 -17.51 10.59 -26.53
CA GLU A 346 -17.53 12.03 -26.75
C GLU A 346 -18.48 12.74 -25.78
N ASP A 347 -19.67 12.19 -25.55
CA ASP A 347 -20.62 12.70 -24.55
C ASP A 347 -19.97 12.70 -23.16
N SER A 348 -19.26 11.63 -22.80
CA SER A 348 -18.53 11.52 -21.53
C SER A 348 -17.37 12.52 -21.45
N LYS A 349 -16.66 12.77 -22.56
CA LYS A 349 -15.57 13.78 -22.63
C LYS A 349 -16.11 15.18 -22.39
N GLN A 350 -17.26 15.52 -22.98
CA GLN A 350 -17.90 16.81 -22.78
C GLN A 350 -18.42 17.00 -21.35
N CYS A 351 -19.01 15.96 -20.75
CA CYS A 351 -19.43 16.00 -19.34
C CYS A 351 -18.22 16.17 -18.41
N ALA A 352 -17.14 15.41 -18.63
CA ALA A 352 -15.91 15.53 -17.84
C ALA A 352 -15.31 16.93 -17.92
N LYS A 353 -15.24 17.53 -19.12
CA LYS A 353 -14.76 18.92 -19.31
C LYS A 353 -15.61 19.95 -18.59
N ARG A 354 -16.94 19.78 -18.58
CA ARG A 354 -17.86 20.69 -17.88
C ARG A 354 -17.65 20.67 -16.36
N ASP A 355 -17.50 19.49 -15.78
CA ASP A 355 -17.40 19.35 -14.33
C ASP A 355 -15.99 19.58 -13.77
N MET A 356 -14.97 19.51 -14.63
CA MET A 356 -13.57 19.59 -14.22
C MET A 356 -13.23 20.85 -13.41
N CYS A 357 -13.78 22.01 -13.79
CA CYS A 357 -13.53 23.26 -13.09
C CYS A 357 -14.06 23.22 -11.64
N LEU A 358 -15.33 22.84 -11.49
CA LEU A 358 -16.01 22.75 -10.20
C LEU A 358 -15.38 21.67 -9.31
N LEU A 359 -15.04 20.52 -9.90
CA LEU A 359 -14.33 19.44 -9.21
C LEU A 359 -12.98 19.91 -8.66
N ASN A 360 -12.19 20.61 -9.48
CA ASN A 360 -10.87 21.08 -9.09
C ASN A 360 -10.94 22.13 -7.97
N GLU A 361 -11.91 23.04 -8.03
CA GLU A 361 -12.16 24.02 -6.95
C GLU A 361 -12.53 23.33 -5.63
N GLN A 362 -13.46 22.37 -5.66
CA GLN A 362 -13.85 21.63 -4.45
C GLN A 362 -12.71 20.77 -3.90
N MET A 363 -11.95 20.10 -4.77
CA MET A 363 -10.80 19.29 -4.35
C MET A 363 -9.72 20.17 -3.71
N SER A 364 -9.43 21.34 -4.28
CA SER A 364 -8.49 22.30 -3.70
C SER A 364 -9.00 22.87 -2.38
N GLY A 365 -10.30 23.19 -2.29
CA GLY A 365 -10.94 23.70 -1.08
C GLY A 365 -10.90 22.72 0.11
N LEU A 366 -10.93 21.42 -0.18
CA LEU A 366 -10.82 20.34 0.82
C LEU A 366 -9.38 19.91 1.13
N GLY A 367 -8.37 20.56 0.50
CA GLY A 367 -6.96 20.33 0.76
C GLY A 367 -6.37 19.10 0.08
N TRP A 368 -6.95 18.64 -1.04
CA TRP A 368 -6.36 17.57 -1.85
C TRP A 368 -5.12 18.06 -2.60
N ALA A 369 -4.05 17.25 -2.61
CA ALA A 369 -2.82 17.58 -3.31
C ALA A 369 -2.92 17.24 -4.81
N MET A 370 -3.47 18.17 -5.59
CA MET A 370 -3.75 17.99 -7.03
C MET A 370 -2.51 18.03 -7.94
N LYS A 371 -1.42 18.64 -7.48
CA LYS A 371 -0.24 18.88 -8.32
C LYS A 371 0.47 17.59 -8.74
N ASN A 372 0.52 16.60 -7.86
CA ASN A 372 1.26 15.35 -8.09
C ASN A 372 0.38 14.14 -7.76
N ILE A 373 0.01 13.36 -8.78
CA ILE A 373 -0.71 12.10 -8.63
C ILE A 373 0.30 10.95 -8.57
N LEU A 374 0.22 10.16 -7.50
CA LEU A 374 1.09 9.00 -7.28
C LEU A 374 0.56 7.81 -8.08
N LEU A 375 1.21 7.55 -9.21
CA LEU A 375 0.99 6.39 -10.06
C LEU A 375 2.06 5.31 -9.81
N SER A 376 1.65 4.05 -9.85
CA SER A 376 2.56 2.88 -9.79
C SER A 376 3.45 2.80 -11.04
N THR A 377 4.53 2.01 -10.98
CA THR A 377 5.42 1.82 -12.14
C THR A 377 4.68 1.36 -13.40
N GLN A 378 3.64 0.52 -13.26
CA GLN A 378 2.84 0.06 -14.39
C GLN A 378 1.90 1.15 -14.95
N GLU A 379 1.43 2.07 -14.09
CA GLU A 379 0.55 3.17 -14.45
C GLU A 379 1.32 4.39 -14.98
N ARG A 380 2.64 4.46 -14.72
CA ARG A 380 3.53 5.49 -15.26
C ARG A 380 3.97 5.24 -16.70
N VAL A 381 3.68 4.07 -17.26
CA VAL A 381 4.00 3.78 -18.66
C VAL A 381 3.14 4.69 -19.53
N ARG A 382 3.80 5.52 -20.35
CA ARG A 382 3.18 6.46 -21.27
C ARG A 382 3.41 6.01 -22.71
N TYR A 383 2.57 6.49 -23.62
CA TYR A 383 2.80 6.35 -25.05
C TYR A 383 3.32 7.67 -25.63
N SER A 384 4.16 7.55 -26.66
CA SER A 384 4.55 8.64 -27.54
C SER A 384 4.11 8.32 -28.97
N PHE A 385 3.93 9.36 -29.79
CA PHE A 385 3.82 9.12 -31.23
C PHE A 385 5.22 8.83 -31.79
N VAL A 386 5.29 8.01 -32.84
CA VAL A 386 6.56 7.60 -33.46
C VAL A 386 7.30 8.80 -34.08
N ASP A 387 6.61 9.93 -34.27
CA ASP A 387 7.11 11.16 -34.89
C ASP A 387 7.42 12.29 -33.87
N ASP A 388 7.39 12.03 -32.55
CA ASP A 388 7.77 12.99 -31.50
C ASP A 388 9.27 12.94 -31.13
#